data_AF-A0A1Y2T9J0-F1
#
_entry.id   AF-A0A1Y2T9J0-F1
#
_cell.length_a   1.000
_cell.length_b   1.000
_cell.length_c   1.000
_cell.angle_alpha   90.00
_cell.angle_beta   90.00
_cell.angle_gamma   90.00
#
_symmetry.space_group_name_H-M   'P 1'
#
loop_
_entity.id
_entity.type
_entity.pdbx_description
1 polymer ?
#
loop_
_entity_poly.entity_id
_entity_poly.type
_entity_poly.pdbx_seq_one_letter_code
_entity_poly.pdbx_strand_id
1 'polypeptide(L)'
;MGNAKASPQQSPNVSSEEQPRHEPPPFDNDVQADEDKEVNADDLLPSNYRSIVDNSTSFQWLLCRVRQGTALTSSEASCRHTIAKHIRQKLYSRPENCIINGNRGPPTCSMTFRSDWQPLAFVREQEYNEMPEDAIERAIMIVQSMSGDTEAMPCSEYLSRTWPFFGEDLMGLLKHVVGNEPGLRCSVTLFDRTKLTAWLEPSGSLTLEVAGVAEVIVEAGEVYGWISTALCSSPDDRIAFAMPILEIDVENHGSAYTANFHPEKSYKSLDSTGLCWKDLFRNPVIVLGYPVRRREREQKPGLEIPLATMAALVATRRIVSFGRKVFLVGFCTILVATEYARNTVHWHVLFNEDGCRIPLTDSRVHEVVGDFNLTENLVLSGLESARHIVGWCQHVRNYAGKSHSLQS
;
A
#
# COMPACT_ATOMS: atom_id res chain seq x y z
N MET A 1 0.18 -54.54 -44.26
CA MET A 1 -0.41 -55.50 -45.22
C MET A 1 -1.75 -55.95 -44.67
N GLY A 2 -2.93 -55.77 -45.26
CA GLY A 2 -3.40 -55.02 -46.43
C GLY A 2 -4.94 -55.20 -46.47
N ASN A 3 -5.64 -54.15 -46.94
CA ASN A 3 -6.97 -54.05 -47.59
C ASN A 3 -8.10 -55.06 -47.24
N ALA A 4 -9.39 -54.71 -47.14
CA ALA A 4 -10.15 -53.87 -48.05
C ALA A 4 -11.56 -53.52 -47.50
N LYS A 5 -12.11 -52.42 -48.04
CA LYS A 5 -13.51 -51.98 -48.05
C LYS A 5 -14.44 -52.96 -48.81
N ALA A 6 -15.75 -52.94 -48.48
CA ALA A 6 -16.85 -52.53 -49.38
C ALA A 6 -18.26 -52.92 -48.85
N SER A 7 -19.16 -51.94 -48.73
CA SER A 7 -20.64 -52.06 -48.87
C SER A 7 -21.01 -52.17 -50.38
N PRO A 8 -22.27 -52.33 -50.89
CA PRO A 8 -23.54 -51.67 -50.48
C PRO A 8 -24.87 -52.42 -50.81
N GLN A 9 -26.00 -51.65 -50.81
CA GLN A 9 -27.35 -51.89 -51.40
C GLN A 9 -28.40 -52.59 -50.53
N GLN A 10 -29.71 -52.29 -50.54
CA GLN A 10 -30.57 -51.17 -50.99
C GLN A 10 -31.98 -51.45 -50.40
N SER A 11 -32.79 -50.40 -50.22
CA SER A 11 -34.19 -50.28 -49.74
C SER A 11 -35.24 -51.15 -50.52
N PRO A 12 -36.56 -51.26 -50.17
CA PRO A 12 -37.47 -50.14 -49.89
C PRO A 12 -38.63 -50.36 -48.88
N ASN A 13 -39.39 -49.26 -48.74
CA ASN A 13 -40.47 -48.85 -47.85
C ASN A 13 -41.87 -49.35 -48.29
N VAL A 14 -42.96 -48.92 -47.58
CA VAL A 14 -44.44 -48.97 -47.88
C VAL A 14 -45.19 -49.93 -46.90
N SER A 15 -46.26 -49.63 -46.13
CA SER A 15 -47.38 -48.64 -46.06
C SER A 15 -47.89 -48.54 -44.59
N SER A 16 -48.35 -47.41 -44.03
CA SER A 16 -49.71 -46.78 -44.06
C SER A 16 -50.83 -47.50 -43.28
N GLU A 17 -51.41 -46.84 -42.26
CA GLU A 17 -52.86 -46.81 -41.85
C GLU A 17 -52.98 -46.07 -40.49
N GLU A 18 -53.41 -44.80 -40.43
CA GLU A 18 -54.78 -44.22 -40.39
C GLU A 18 -55.41 -44.11 -38.97
N GLN A 19 -55.73 -42.87 -38.58
CA GLN A 19 -56.39 -42.45 -37.31
C GLN A 19 -57.91 -42.68 -37.35
N PRO A 20 -58.59 -42.54 -36.19
CA PRO A 20 -59.65 -41.52 -36.16
C PRO A 20 -59.71 -40.68 -34.87
N ARG A 21 -60.19 -39.43 -35.04
CA ARG A 21 -60.53 -38.46 -33.97
C ARG A 21 -61.91 -38.74 -33.38
N HIS A 22 -62.09 -38.44 -32.10
CA HIS A 22 -63.38 -38.06 -31.51
C HIS A 22 -63.15 -37.07 -30.35
N GLU A 23 -64.02 -36.07 -30.27
CA GLU A 23 -64.07 -34.96 -29.30
C GLU A 23 -65.53 -34.91 -28.73
N PRO A 24 -65.84 -34.07 -27.72
CA PRO A 24 -65.80 -34.27 -26.26
C PRO A 24 -67.22 -34.44 -25.65
N PRO A 25 -67.43 -34.36 -24.30
CA PRO A 25 -68.19 -33.21 -23.75
C PRO A 25 -67.76 -32.85 -22.28
N PRO A 26 -68.50 -32.05 -21.46
CA PRO A 26 -67.99 -30.78 -20.91
C PRO A 26 -68.08 -30.66 -19.37
N PHE A 27 -67.72 -29.48 -18.86
CA PHE A 27 -68.20 -28.77 -17.65
C PHE A 27 -67.23 -28.52 -16.48
N ASP A 28 -67.24 -27.22 -16.16
CA ASP A 28 -67.02 -26.51 -14.90
C ASP A 28 -65.59 -26.27 -14.39
N ASN A 29 -65.09 -25.13 -14.86
CA ASN A 29 -64.26 -24.21 -14.08
C ASN A 29 -64.98 -23.82 -12.79
N ASP A 30 -64.51 -24.33 -11.65
CA ASP A 30 -64.53 -23.56 -10.40
C ASP A 30 -63.11 -23.11 -10.10
N VAL A 31 -62.93 -21.80 -10.24
CA VAL A 31 -61.77 -21.04 -9.84
C VAL A 31 -61.74 -21.00 -8.32
N GLN A 32 -60.73 -21.61 -7.71
CA GLN A 32 -60.27 -21.18 -6.40
C GLN A 32 -58.83 -20.74 -6.52
N ALA A 33 -58.66 -19.44 -6.31
CA ALA A 33 -57.40 -18.72 -6.35
C ALA A 33 -56.38 -19.38 -5.45
N ASP A 34 -55.22 -19.74 -6.01
CA ASP A 34 -53.98 -19.75 -5.24
C ASP A 34 -53.08 -18.65 -5.80
N GLU A 35 -52.79 -17.75 -4.87
CA GLU A 35 -52.14 -16.47 -4.98
C GLU A 35 -50.89 -16.51 -5.86
N ASP A 36 -50.77 -15.48 -6.69
CA ASP A 36 -49.51 -15.04 -7.29
C ASP A 36 -48.47 -14.86 -6.18
N LYS A 37 -47.72 -15.91 -5.86
CA LYS A 37 -46.45 -15.76 -5.16
C LYS A 37 -45.52 -15.12 -6.17
N GLU A 38 -45.39 -13.80 -6.09
CA GLU A 38 -44.17 -13.12 -6.50
C GLU A 38 -43.01 -13.87 -5.85
N VAL A 39 -42.39 -14.77 -6.62
CA VAL A 39 -41.14 -15.40 -6.24
C VAL A 39 -40.14 -14.27 -6.24
N ASN A 40 -39.86 -13.76 -5.05
CA ASN A 40 -38.85 -12.76 -4.83
C ASN A 40 -37.55 -13.29 -5.46
N ALA A 41 -37.00 -12.58 -6.44
CA ALA A 41 -35.85 -13.05 -7.21
C ALA A 41 -34.61 -13.34 -6.33
N ASP A 42 -34.62 -12.87 -5.08
CA ASP A 42 -33.63 -13.16 -4.05
C ASP A 42 -33.67 -14.61 -3.51
N ASP A 43 -34.78 -15.33 -3.61
CA ASP A 43 -34.91 -16.71 -3.08
C ASP A 43 -34.40 -17.80 -4.04
N LEU A 44 -33.94 -17.44 -5.24
CA LEU A 44 -33.45 -18.37 -6.27
C LEU A 44 -31.93 -18.45 -6.39
N LEU A 45 -31.16 -17.76 -5.55
CA LEU A 45 -29.72 -17.96 -5.45
C LEU A 45 -29.46 -18.95 -4.32
N PRO A 46 -29.13 -20.23 -4.59
CA PRO A 46 -28.75 -21.16 -3.55
C PRO A 46 -27.68 -20.53 -2.66
N SER A 47 -27.87 -20.56 -1.35
CA SER A 47 -26.91 -20.11 -0.32
C SER A 47 -25.47 -20.58 -0.61
N ASN A 48 -25.35 -21.72 -1.29
CA ASN A 48 -24.10 -22.30 -1.78
C ASN A 48 -23.33 -21.38 -2.74
N TYR A 49 -23.99 -20.66 -3.65
CA TYR A 49 -23.30 -19.73 -4.57
C TYR A 49 -22.73 -18.52 -3.84
N ARG A 50 -23.48 -17.96 -2.87
CA ARG A 50 -22.94 -16.89 -2.01
C ARG A 50 -21.69 -17.37 -1.29
N SER A 51 -21.73 -18.56 -0.69
CA SER A 51 -20.56 -19.13 -0.02
C SER A 51 -19.36 -19.37 -0.96
N ILE A 52 -19.60 -19.74 -2.22
CA ILE A 52 -18.53 -19.94 -3.21
C ILE A 52 -17.90 -18.59 -3.61
N VAL A 53 -18.73 -17.56 -3.82
CA VAL A 53 -18.26 -16.21 -4.16
C VAL A 53 -17.53 -15.60 -2.97
N ASP A 54 -18.08 -15.68 -1.77
CA ASP A 54 -17.48 -15.13 -0.56
C ASP A 54 -16.12 -15.78 -0.27
N ASN A 55 -15.97 -17.08 -0.52
CA ASN A 55 -14.69 -17.77 -0.35
C ASN A 55 -13.75 -17.65 -1.55
N SER A 56 -14.17 -17.00 -2.64
CA SER A 56 -13.32 -16.78 -3.81
C SER A 56 -12.26 -15.71 -3.53
N THR A 57 -11.00 -16.03 -3.79
CA THR A 57 -9.90 -15.09 -3.58
C THR A 57 -10.03 -13.85 -4.46
N SER A 58 -10.56 -13.98 -5.68
CA SER A 58 -10.81 -12.83 -6.57
C SER A 58 -11.85 -11.87 -6.00
N PHE A 59 -12.88 -12.41 -5.32
CA PHE A 59 -13.91 -11.58 -4.67
C PHE A 59 -13.36 -10.91 -3.41
N GLN A 60 -12.59 -11.63 -2.59
CA GLN A 60 -11.90 -11.07 -1.43
C GLN A 60 -10.91 -9.96 -1.83
N TRP A 61 -10.18 -10.14 -2.93
CA TRP A 61 -9.31 -9.12 -3.51
C TRP A 61 -10.09 -7.87 -3.93
N LEU A 62 -11.23 -8.05 -4.63
CA LEU A 62 -12.10 -6.92 -5.01
C LEU A 62 -12.62 -6.17 -3.78
N LEU A 63 -13.13 -6.89 -2.78
CA LEU A 63 -13.65 -6.32 -1.54
C LEU A 63 -12.57 -5.52 -0.81
N CYS A 64 -11.35 -6.04 -0.76
CA CYS A 64 -10.20 -5.36 -0.19
C CYS A 64 -9.89 -4.06 -0.93
N ARG A 65 -9.84 -4.08 -2.27
CA ARG A 65 -9.61 -2.88 -3.07
C ARG A 65 -10.69 -1.81 -2.87
N VAL A 66 -11.96 -2.21 -2.77
CA VAL A 66 -13.06 -1.28 -2.48
C VAL A 66 -12.89 -0.65 -1.10
N ARG A 67 -12.60 -1.46 -0.06
CA ARG A 67 -12.34 -0.96 1.30
C ARG A 67 -11.16 0.02 1.32
N GLN A 68 -10.05 -0.30 0.68
CA GLN A 68 -8.91 0.60 0.53
C GLN A 68 -9.28 1.90 -0.20
N GLY A 69 -10.09 1.80 -1.25
CA GLY A 69 -10.62 2.95 -1.99
C GLY A 69 -11.50 3.88 -1.15
N THR A 70 -11.96 3.45 0.03
CA THR A 70 -12.68 4.30 0.99
C THR A 70 -11.77 4.84 2.10
N ALA A 71 -10.76 4.08 2.51
CA ALA A 71 -9.89 4.41 3.64
C ALA A 71 -8.64 5.25 3.25
N LEU A 72 -8.13 5.07 2.04
CA LEU A 72 -6.88 5.67 1.58
C LEU A 72 -7.12 6.81 0.57
N THR A 73 -6.23 7.79 0.55
CA THR A 73 -6.23 8.86 -0.46
C THR A 73 -6.12 8.25 -1.85
N SER A 74 -6.89 8.77 -2.80
CA SER A 74 -6.85 8.37 -4.20
C SER A 74 -6.72 9.62 -5.07
N SER A 75 -5.89 9.54 -6.10
CA SER A 75 -5.77 10.58 -7.13
C SER A 75 -5.38 9.93 -8.46
N GLU A 76 -6.07 10.31 -9.53
CA GLU A 76 -5.74 9.86 -10.89
C GLU A 76 -4.39 10.41 -11.36
N ALA A 77 -3.94 11.53 -10.79
CA ALA A 77 -2.63 12.12 -11.05
C ALA A 77 -1.51 11.51 -10.19
N SER A 78 -1.80 10.46 -9.40
CA SER A 78 -0.79 9.83 -8.53
C SER A 78 0.25 9.04 -9.33
N CYS A 79 1.46 8.92 -8.77
CA CYS A 79 2.53 8.10 -9.33
C CYS A 79 2.09 6.64 -9.47
N ARG A 80 1.41 6.12 -8.43
CA ARG A 80 0.80 4.78 -8.45
C ARG A 80 -0.11 4.58 -9.66
N HIS A 81 -1.06 5.50 -9.88
CA HIS A 81 -1.99 5.40 -11.01
C HIS A 81 -1.27 5.51 -12.36
N THR A 82 -0.28 6.40 -12.44
CA THR A 82 0.55 6.58 -13.64
C THR A 82 1.28 5.29 -14.00
N ILE A 83 1.99 4.68 -13.05
CA ILE A 83 2.68 3.39 -13.23
C ILE A 83 1.69 2.32 -13.71
N ALA A 84 0.56 2.19 -13.01
CA ALA A 84 -0.45 1.20 -13.33
C ALA A 84 -1.00 1.37 -14.75
N LYS A 85 -1.27 2.61 -15.16
CA LYS A 85 -1.75 2.94 -16.51
C LYS A 85 -0.72 2.55 -17.58
N HIS A 86 0.55 2.89 -17.39
CA HIS A 86 1.60 2.61 -18.37
C HIS A 86 1.85 1.11 -18.54
N ILE A 87 1.98 0.36 -17.44
CA ILE A 87 2.15 -1.09 -17.49
C ILE A 87 0.94 -1.73 -18.15
N ARG A 88 -0.29 -1.34 -17.75
CA ARG A 88 -1.53 -1.85 -18.32
C ARG A 88 -1.63 -1.61 -19.82
N GLN A 89 -1.33 -0.38 -20.26
CA GLN A 89 -1.33 -0.03 -21.68
C GLN A 89 -0.34 -0.88 -22.48
N LYS A 90 0.85 -1.12 -21.93
CA LYS A 90 1.86 -1.94 -22.61
C LYS A 90 1.47 -3.42 -22.66
N LEU A 91 0.95 -3.99 -21.57
CA LEU A 91 0.55 -5.39 -21.55
C LEU A 91 -0.61 -5.65 -22.51
N TYR A 92 -1.62 -4.79 -22.53
CA TYR A 92 -2.78 -4.94 -23.44
C TYR A 92 -2.54 -4.42 -24.86
N SER A 93 -1.35 -3.90 -25.19
CA SER A 93 -1.01 -3.62 -26.59
C SER A 93 -0.83 -4.91 -27.41
N ARG A 94 -0.61 -6.05 -26.74
CA ARG A 94 -0.54 -7.37 -27.37
C ARG A 94 -1.93 -8.00 -27.44
N PRO A 95 -2.45 -8.34 -28.63
CA PRO A 95 -3.77 -8.95 -28.78
C PRO A 95 -3.93 -10.24 -27.95
N GLU A 96 -2.89 -11.06 -27.82
CA GLU A 96 -2.93 -12.30 -27.03
C GLU A 96 -3.28 -12.08 -25.55
N ASN A 97 -2.95 -10.92 -25.00
CA ASN A 97 -3.21 -10.57 -23.61
C ASN A 97 -4.64 -10.06 -23.40
N CYS A 98 -5.38 -9.82 -24.48
CA CYS A 98 -6.76 -9.33 -24.47
C CYS A 98 -7.78 -10.45 -24.69
N ILE A 99 -7.35 -11.66 -25.07
CA ILE A 99 -8.25 -12.77 -25.41
C ILE A 99 -8.67 -13.51 -24.14
N ILE A 100 -9.94 -13.36 -23.76
CA ILE A 100 -10.58 -14.14 -22.69
C ILE A 100 -11.35 -15.30 -23.35
N ASN A 101 -11.07 -16.53 -22.92
CA ASN A 101 -11.74 -17.72 -23.44
C ASN A 101 -12.45 -18.45 -22.28
N GLY A 102 -13.74 -18.75 -22.40
CA GLY A 102 -14.50 -19.42 -21.32
C GLY A 102 -13.93 -20.78 -20.87
N ASN A 103 -13.13 -21.44 -21.71
CA ASN A 103 -12.52 -22.74 -21.41
C ASN A 103 -11.06 -22.64 -20.93
N ARG A 104 -10.47 -21.44 -20.87
CA ARG A 104 -9.08 -21.23 -20.42
C ARG A 104 -9.05 -20.08 -19.40
N GLY A 105 -8.12 -20.16 -18.45
CA GLY A 105 -7.88 -19.03 -17.54
C GLY A 105 -7.44 -17.77 -18.30
N PRO A 106 -7.40 -16.61 -17.62
CA PRO A 106 -6.88 -15.38 -18.20
C PRO A 106 -5.45 -15.58 -18.75
N PRO A 107 -5.06 -14.85 -19.81
CA PRO A 107 -3.75 -15.00 -20.42
C PRO A 107 -2.63 -14.67 -19.43
N THR A 108 -1.59 -15.49 -19.44
CA THR A 108 -0.39 -15.28 -18.62
C THR A 108 0.60 -14.40 -19.36
N CYS A 109 0.99 -13.31 -18.73
CA CYS A 109 1.98 -12.36 -19.19
C CYS A 109 3.27 -12.50 -18.37
N SER A 110 4.37 -11.93 -18.86
CA SER A 110 5.62 -11.85 -18.11
C SER A 110 6.23 -10.47 -18.21
N MET A 111 6.72 -9.95 -17.09
CA MET A 111 7.44 -8.68 -17.03
C MET A 111 8.56 -8.73 -15.99
N THR A 112 9.69 -8.11 -16.31
CA THR A 112 10.85 -7.97 -15.43
C THR A 112 11.00 -6.51 -15.02
N PHE A 113 10.99 -6.24 -13.73
CA PHE A 113 11.23 -4.94 -13.14
C PHE A 113 12.66 -4.83 -12.64
N ARG A 114 13.31 -3.71 -12.95
CA ARG A 114 14.70 -3.39 -12.58
C ARG A 114 14.80 -1.99 -12.02
N SER A 115 15.80 -1.75 -11.20
CA SER A 115 16.13 -0.41 -10.69
C SER A 115 17.57 -0.36 -10.23
N ASP A 116 18.12 0.84 -10.05
CA ASP A 116 19.44 1.04 -9.42
C ASP A 116 19.41 0.90 -7.89
N TRP A 117 18.25 0.58 -7.31
CA TRP A 117 18.10 0.38 -5.87
C TRP A 117 18.93 -0.81 -5.39
N GLN A 118 19.80 -0.55 -4.42
CA GLN A 118 20.65 -1.54 -3.75
C GLN A 118 20.20 -1.69 -2.29
N PRO A 119 19.41 -2.72 -1.94
CA PRO A 119 18.84 -2.86 -0.61
C PRO A 119 19.91 -2.96 0.50
N LEU A 120 21.01 -3.67 0.23
CA LEU A 120 22.11 -3.84 1.18
C LEU A 120 22.93 -2.56 1.39
N ALA A 121 22.98 -1.67 0.39
CA ALA A 121 23.63 -0.37 0.52
C ALA A 121 22.78 0.53 1.43
N PHE A 122 21.46 0.58 1.20
CA PHE A 122 20.52 1.31 2.04
C PHE A 122 20.62 0.91 3.52
N VAL A 123 20.62 -0.40 3.83
CA VAL A 123 20.73 -0.89 5.22
C VAL A 123 22.01 -0.36 5.90
N ARG A 124 23.13 -0.37 5.17
CA ARG A 124 24.43 0.10 5.66
C ARG A 124 24.47 1.62 5.86
N GLU A 125 23.94 2.37 4.91
CA GLU A 125 23.90 3.84 4.92
C GLU A 125 23.01 4.40 6.02
N GLN A 126 21.91 3.70 6.34
CA GLN A 126 21.01 4.04 7.43
C GLN A 126 21.51 3.53 8.80
N GLU A 127 22.66 2.83 8.84
CA GLU A 127 23.28 2.33 10.07
C GLU A 127 22.35 1.43 10.91
N TYR A 128 21.50 0.62 10.25
CA TYR A 128 20.70 -0.39 10.95
C TYR A 128 21.62 -1.43 11.59
N ASN A 129 21.30 -1.79 12.84
CA ASN A 129 22.09 -2.76 13.61
C ASN A 129 21.55 -4.19 13.46
N GLU A 130 20.33 -4.32 12.95
CA GLU A 130 19.67 -5.59 12.67
C GLU A 130 20.25 -6.28 11.42
N MET A 131 19.87 -7.55 11.25
CA MET A 131 20.15 -8.27 10.01
C MET A 131 19.42 -7.59 8.83
N PRO A 132 19.98 -7.59 7.60
CA PRO A 132 19.41 -6.89 6.45
C PRO A 132 17.94 -7.23 6.17
N GLU A 133 17.55 -8.49 6.36
CA GLU A 133 16.19 -8.97 6.21
C GLU A 133 15.20 -8.32 7.20
N ASP A 134 15.62 -8.10 8.44
CA ASP A 134 14.78 -7.47 9.45
C ASP A 134 14.82 -5.94 9.34
N ALA A 135 15.98 -5.39 8.94
CA ALA A 135 16.16 -3.96 8.72
C ALA A 135 15.23 -3.44 7.61
N ILE A 136 15.13 -4.14 6.47
CA ILE A 136 14.24 -3.74 5.37
C ILE A 136 12.76 -3.82 5.78
N GLU A 137 12.39 -4.86 6.53
CA GLU A 137 11.01 -5.04 7.00
C GLU A 137 10.58 -3.90 7.96
N ARG A 138 11.50 -3.49 8.84
CA ARG A 138 11.26 -2.52 9.92
C ARG A 138 11.59 -1.09 9.54
N ALA A 139 12.25 -0.87 8.39
CA ALA A 139 12.66 0.45 7.94
C ALA A 139 11.47 1.42 7.96
N ILE A 140 11.62 2.52 8.71
CA ILE A 140 10.57 3.53 8.80
C ILE A 140 10.67 4.41 7.58
N MET A 141 9.56 4.54 6.88
CA MET A 141 9.51 5.23 5.61
C MET A 141 8.42 6.29 5.63
N ILE A 142 8.62 7.36 4.86
CA ILE A 142 7.71 8.51 4.83
C ILE A 142 7.06 8.60 3.46
N VAL A 143 5.73 8.63 3.44
CA VAL A 143 4.91 8.69 2.23
C VAL A 143 4.10 9.97 2.24
N GLN A 144 4.05 10.67 1.11
CA GLN A 144 3.19 11.83 0.91
C GLN A 144 2.21 11.60 -0.24
N SER A 145 0.94 11.86 0.04
CA SER A 145 -0.11 11.83 -0.98
C SER A 145 -0.10 13.09 -1.85
N MET A 146 -0.88 13.07 -2.93
CA MET A 146 -1.05 14.25 -3.78
C MET A 146 -1.76 15.42 -3.10
N SER A 147 -2.50 15.19 -2.00
CA SER A 147 -3.12 16.26 -1.20
C SER A 147 -2.13 16.93 -0.24
N GLY A 148 -0.91 16.40 -0.11
CA GLY A 148 0.11 16.88 0.82
C GLY A 148 0.08 16.19 2.19
N ASP A 149 -0.87 15.30 2.44
CA ASP A 149 -0.92 14.50 3.67
C ASP A 149 0.27 13.53 3.74
N THR A 150 0.93 13.48 4.89
CA THR A 150 2.16 12.70 5.10
C THR A 150 2.01 11.66 6.20
N GLU A 151 2.52 10.46 5.96
CA GLU A 151 2.55 9.39 6.95
C GLU A 151 3.96 8.80 7.09
N ALA A 152 4.32 8.36 8.29
CA ALA A 152 5.49 7.54 8.53
C ALA A 152 5.12 6.23 9.24
N MET A 153 5.63 5.10 8.74
CA MET A 153 5.44 3.79 9.36
C MET A 153 6.50 2.79 8.86
N PRO A 154 6.64 1.62 9.51
CA PRO A 154 7.47 0.53 9.00
C PRO A 154 7.05 0.09 7.59
N CYS A 155 8.04 -0.30 6.78
CA CYS A 155 7.85 -0.76 5.40
C CYS A 155 6.84 -1.90 5.29
N SER A 156 6.97 -2.92 6.14
CA SER A 156 6.04 -4.06 6.22
C SER A 156 4.59 -3.67 6.50
N GLU A 157 4.37 -2.74 7.43
CA GLU A 157 3.03 -2.24 7.76
C GLU A 157 2.41 -1.49 6.58
N TYR A 158 3.19 -0.65 5.90
CA TYR A 158 2.70 0.07 4.73
C TYR A 158 2.34 -0.89 3.58
N LEU A 159 3.21 -1.87 3.29
CA LEU A 159 2.96 -2.89 2.28
C LEU A 159 1.69 -3.68 2.55
N SER A 160 1.57 -4.21 3.77
CA SER A 160 0.43 -5.04 4.18
C SER A 160 -0.88 -4.27 4.16
N ARG A 161 -0.84 -2.95 4.43
CA ARG A 161 -2.02 -2.09 4.35
C ARG A 161 -2.41 -1.72 2.92
N THR A 162 -1.42 -1.48 2.06
CA THR A 162 -1.62 -0.91 0.71
C THR A 162 -1.82 -1.99 -0.35
N TRP A 163 -1.17 -3.15 -0.21
CA TRP A 163 -1.31 -4.31 -1.09
C TRP A 163 -1.43 -5.63 -0.30
N PRO A 164 -2.57 -5.92 0.36
CA PRO A 164 -2.69 -7.02 1.34
C PRO A 164 -2.51 -8.42 0.76
N PHE A 165 -2.80 -8.61 -0.53
CA PHE A 165 -2.68 -9.90 -1.23
C PHE A 165 -1.32 -10.11 -1.92
N PHE A 166 -0.42 -9.12 -1.84
CA PHE A 166 0.87 -9.13 -2.51
C PHE A 166 2.02 -8.80 -1.54
N GLY A 167 1.77 -7.89 -0.59
CA GLY A 167 2.77 -7.26 0.25
C GLY A 167 3.46 -8.23 1.21
N GLU A 168 2.73 -9.15 1.82
CA GLU A 168 3.30 -10.13 2.76
C GLU A 168 4.21 -11.13 2.02
N ASP A 169 3.73 -11.73 0.93
CA ASP A 169 4.51 -12.65 0.10
C ASP A 169 5.74 -11.96 -0.52
N LEU A 170 5.60 -10.71 -0.99
CA LEU A 170 6.72 -9.94 -1.51
C LEU A 170 7.73 -9.62 -0.41
N MET A 171 7.30 -9.17 0.76
CA MET A 171 8.21 -8.89 1.87
C MET A 171 8.96 -10.16 2.27
N GLY A 172 8.25 -11.30 2.38
CA GLY A 172 8.86 -12.61 2.59
C GLY A 172 9.91 -12.92 1.53
N LEU A 173 9.59 -12.73 0.24
CA LEU A 173 10.54 -12.92 -0.86
C LEU A 173 11.77 -12.00 -0.73
N LEU A 174 11.57 -10.71 -0.44
CA LEU A 174 12.65 -9.74 -0.28
C LEU A 174 13.58 -10.12 0.86
N LYS A 175 13.05 -10.53 2.02
CA LYS A 175 13.83 -11.03 3.15
C LYS A 175 14.74 -12.19 2.74
N HIS A 176 14.20 -13.15 1.97
CA HIS A 176 15.01 -14.25 1.45
C HIS A 176 16.08 -13.76 0.47
N VAL A 177 15.76 -12.83 -0.43
CA VAL A 177 16.73 -12.30 -1.40
C VAL A 177 17.89 -11.57 -0.72
N VAL A 178 17.62 -10.76 0.31
CA VAL A 178 18.67 -9.97 0.98
C VAL A 178 19.46 -10.77 2.02
N GLY A 179 18.87 -11.83 2.58
CA GLY A 179 19.54 -12.73 3.51
C GLY A 179 20.43 -13.79 2.84
N ASN A 180 20.44 -13.86 1.50
CA ASN A 180 21.21 -14.84 0.73
C ASN A 180 22.27 -14.18 -0.16
N GLU A 181 23.12 -15.00 -0.78
CA GLU A 181 24.17 -14.53 -1.67
C GLU A 181 23.61 -13.86 -2.95
N PRO A 182 24.23 -12.78 -3.44
CA PRO A 182 23.86 -12.15 -4.71
C PRO A 182 23.85 -13.16 -5.87
N GLY A 183 22.89 -13.00 -6.78
CA GLY A 183 22.65 -13.92 -7.91
C GLY A 183 21.73 -15.09 -7.59
N LEU A 184 21.48 -15.42 -6.31
CA LEU A 184 20.51 -16.46 -5.97
C LEU A 184 19.09 -16.01 -6.31
N ARG A 185 18.43 -16.76 -7.19
CA ARG A 185 17.04 -16.51 -7.58
C ARG A 185 16.08 -17.16 -6.60
N CYS A 186 15.35 -16.33 -5.86
CA CYS A 186 14.30 -16.76 -4.95
C CYS A 186 12.94 -16.63 -5.64
N SER A 187 12.01 -17.54 -5.40
CA SER A 187 10.68 -17.47 -5.99
C SER A 187 9.58 -17.75 -4.97
N VAL A 188 8.43 -17.09 -5.14
CA VAL A 188 7.18 -17.39 -4.45
C VAL A 188 6.04 -17.46 -5.47
N THR A 189 5.02 -18.26 -5.18
CA THR A 189 3.81 -18.35 -6.01
C THR A 189 2.64 -17.80 -5.22
N LEU A 190 1.99 -16.78 -5.76
CA LEU A 190 0.84 -16.12 -5.16
C LEU A 190 -0.43 -16.97 -5.29
N PHE A 191 -1.49 -16.55 -4.61
CA PHE A 191 -2.79 -17.21 -4.57
C PHE A 191 -3.43 -17.45 -5.96
N ASP A 192 -3.15 -16.59 -6.94
CA ASP A 192 -3.67 -16.67 -8.31
C ASP A 192 -2.76 -17.47 -9.25
N ARG A 193 -1.72 -18.12 -8.70
CA ARG A 193 -0.63 -18.82 -9.40
C ARG A 193 0.33 -17.90 -10.14
N THR A 194 0.28 -16.59 -9.90
CA THR A 194 1.34 -15.67 -10.34
C THR A 194 2.64 -16.05 -9.65
N LYS A 195 3.70 -16.22 -10.43
CA LYS A 195 5.04 -16.52 -9.94
C LYS A 195 5.85 -15.23 -9.86
N LEU A 196 6.35 -14.93 -8.66
CA LEU A 196 7.34 -13.89 -8.42
C LEU A 196 8.71 -14.55 -8.32
N THR A 197 9.71 -13.97 -8.97
CA THR A 197 11.11 -14.39 -8.85
C THR A 197 11.99 -13.17 -8.69
N ALA A 198 12.73 -13.07 -7.60
CA ALA A 198 13.60 -11.93 -7.31
C ALA A 198 15.03 -12.39 -6.99
N TRP A 199 15.98 -11.52 -7.29
CA TRP A 199 17.40 -11.72 -6.98
C TRP A 199 18.11 -10.37 -6.91
N LEU A 200 19.27 -10.35 -6.25
CA LEU A 200 20.21 -9.24 -6.39
C LEU A 200 21.13 -9.53 -7.56
N GLU A 201 21.25 -8.60 -8.50
CA GLU A 201 22.25 -8.63 -9.56
C GLU A 201 23.67 -8.57 -8.97
N PRO A 202 24.72 -8.94 -9.72
CA PRO A 202 26.10 -8.78 -9.27
C PRO A 202 26.47 -7.34 -8.89
N SER A 203 25.77 -6.34 -9.44
CA SER A 203 25.91 -4.93 -9.06
C SER A 203 25.31 -4.60 -7.68
N GLY A 204 24.57 -5.51 -7.06
CA GLY A 204 23.80 -5.30 -5.83
C GLY A 204 22.38 -4.78 -6.06
N SER A 205 22.01 -4.48 -7.31
CA SER A 205 20.68 -3.98 -7.68
C SER A 205 19.62 -5.06 -7.56
N LEU A 206 18.43 -4.74 -7.05
CA LEU A 206 17.32 -5.68 -7.05
C LEU A 206 16.75 -5.84 -8.47
N THR A 207 16.37 -7.08 -8.83
CA THR A 207 15.54 -7.39 -10.00
C THR A 207 14.35 -8.24 -9.55
N LEU A 208 13.16 -7.98 -10.10
CA LEU A 208 11.94 -8.75 -9.87
C LEU A 208 11.31 -9.17 -11.21
N GLU A 209 11.21 -10.47 -11.45
CA GLU A 209 10.48 -11.07 -12.55
C GLU A 209 9.10 -11.55 -12.08
N VAL A 210 8.07 -11.21 -12.85
CA VAL A 210 6.67 -11.56 -12.56
C VAL A 210 6.07 -12.24 -13.77
N ALA A 211 5.57 -13.46 -13.57
CA ALA A 211 4.84 -14.23 -14.58
C ALA A 211 3.45 -14.59 -14.06
N GLY A 212 2.40 -14.01 -14.64
CA GLY A 212 1.06 -14.06 -14.07
C GLY A 212 0.01 -13.32 -14.87
N VAL A 213 -1.12 -13.02 -14.23
CA VAL A 213 -2.20 -12.23 -14.84
C VAL A 213 -1.79 -10.75 -14.91
N ALA A 214 -2.19 -10.05 -15.98
CA ALA A 214 -1.79 -8.67 -16.25
C ALA A 214 -2.02 -7.71 -15.06
N GLU A 215 -3.15 -7.82 -14.36
CA GLU A 215 -3.45 -6.93 -13.23
C GLU A 215 -2.54 -7.18 -12.01
N VAL A 216 -2.04 -8.41 -11.81
CA VAL A 216 -1.05 -8.69 -10.75
C VAL A 216 0.33 -8.19 -11.13
N ILE A 217 0.70 -8.24 -12.41
CA ILE A 217 1.93 -7.59 -12.90
C ILE A 217 1.85 -6.08 -12.69
N VAL A 218 0.69 -5.46 -12.93
CA VAL A 218 0.45 -4.04 -12.65
C VAL A 218 0.67 -3.73 -11.17
N GLU A 219 0.07 -4.49 -10.25
CA GLU A 219 0.29 -4.30 -8.80
C GLU A 219 1.75 -4.51 -8.42
N ALA A 220 2.42 -5.52 -8.97
CA ALA A 220 3.83 -5.74 -8.73
C ALA A 220 4.69 -4.56 -9.16
N GLY A 221 4.38 -3.93 -10.30
CA GLY A 221 5.06 -2.72 -10.74
C GLY A 221 4.79 -1.50 -9.86
N GLU A 222 3.57 -1.33 -9.35
CA GLU A 222 3.25 -0.28 -8.36
C GLU A 222 4.11 -0.46 -7.10
N VAL A 223 4.18 -1.67 -6.57
CA VAL A 223 4.93 -1.98 -5.33
C VAL A 223 6.42 -1.86 -5.56
N TYR A 224 6.93 -2.35 -6.69
CA TYR A 224 8.34 -2.31 -7.04
C TYR A 224 8.83 -0.86 -7.15
N GLY A 225 8.11 -0.02 -7.91
CA GLY A 225 8.46 1.40 -8.04
C GLY A 225 8.41 2.14 -6.70
N TRP A 226 7.46 1.77 -5.83
CA TRP A 226 7.37 2.32 -4.48
C TRP A 226 8.58 1.94 -3.64
N ILE A 227 8.89 0.65 -3.50
CA ILE A 227 9.91 0.18 -2.57
C ILE A 227 11.31 0.62 -3.01
N SER A 228 11.57 0.59 -4.32
CA SER A 228 12.84 1.03 -4.89
C SER A 228 13.07 2.52 -4.69
N THR A 229 12.02 3.31 -4.49
CA THR A 229 12.11 4.76 -4.26
C THR A 229 12.09 5.10 -2.77
N ALA A 230 11.27 4.40 -1.99
CA ALA A 230 11.07 4.66 -0.56
C ALA A 230 12.28 4.24 0.28
N LEU A 231 12.92 3.12 -0.07
CA LEU A 231 14.09 2.59 0.64
C LEU A 231 15.40 3.02 -0.02
N CYS A 232 15.47 4.28 -0.43
CA CYS A 232 16.70 4.90 -0.91
C CYS A 232 17.24 5.88 0.14
N SER A 233 18.56 6.06 0.19
CA SER A 233 19.16 7.11 1.01
C SER A 233 19.16 8.46 0.29
N SER A 234 19.04 9.54 1.07
CA SER A 234 19.36 10.90 0.65
C SER A 234 20.84 11.16 0.94
N PRO A 235 21.65 11.63 -0.02
CA PRO A 235 23.07 11.92 0.20
C PRO A 235 23.30 13.14 1.09
N ASP A 236 22.31 14.03 1.19
CA ASP A 236 22.39 15.28 1.95
C ASP A 236 21.64 15.15 3.28
N ASP A 237 22.06 15.92 4.30
CA ASP A 237 21.35 16.10 5.58
C ASP A 237 20.01 16.85 5.44
N ARG A 238 19.36 16.68 4.29
CA ARG A 238 18.13 17.34 3.86
C ARG A 238 17.07 16.30 3.59
N ILE A 239 15.83 16.75 3.73
CA ILE A 239 14.66 15.99 3.33
C ILE A 239 14.65 15.93 1.79
N ALA A 240 14.68 14.71 1.24
CA ALA A 240 14.56 14.49 -0.19
C ALA A 240 13.14 14.06 -0.54
N PHE A 241 12.54 14.69 -1.55
CA PHE A 241 11.27 14.25 -2.12
C PHE A 241 11.58 13.40 -3.34
N ALA A 242 11.05 12.18 -3.40
CA ALA A 242 11.34 11.24 -4.47
C ALA A 242 10.07 10.67 -5.08
N MET A 243 10.07 10.44 -6.39
CA MET A 243 9.03 9.71 -7.09
C MET A 243 9.63 8.71 -8.08
N PRO A 244 9.03 7.51 -8.23
CA PRO A 244 9.46 6.55 -9.23
C PRO A 244 9.06 7.00 -10.63
N ILE A 245 10.03 7.04 -11.52
CA ILE A 245 9.83 7.16 -12.96
C ILE A 245 9.98 5.78 -13.59
N LEU A 246 9.03 5.44 -14.46
CA LEU A 246 8.95 4.16 -15.14
C LEU A 246 9.30 4.33 -16.62
N GLU A 247 10.27 3.54 -17.08
CA GLU A 247 10.62 3.39 -18.48
C GLU A 247 10.42 1.94 -18.89
N ILE A 248 9.67 1.69 -19.96
CA ILE A 248 9.43 0.33 -20.46
C ILE A 248 10.13 0.17 -21.80
N ASP A 249 10.99 -0.83 -21.89
CA ASP A 249 11.79 -1.07 -23.08
C ASP A 249 10.90 -1.33 -24.30
N VAL A 250 11.29 -0.73 -25.43
CA VAL A 250 10.56 -0.87 -26.70
C VAL A 250 10.90 -2.20 -27.37
N GLU A 251 12.12 -2.70 -27.18
CA GLU A 251 12.63 -3.90 -27.82
C GLU A 251 12.37 -5.15 -26.97
N ASN A 252 11.50 -6.01 -27.48
CA ASN A 252 11.24 -7.33 -26.93
C ASN A 252 12.41 -8.27 -27.27
N HIS A 253 13.23 -8.63 -26.30
CA HIS A 253 14.03 -9.85 -26.39
C HIS A 253 13.17 -11.05 -25.93
N GLY A 254 12.08 -11.34 -26.66
CA GLY A 254 11.18 -12.48 -26.40
C GLY A 254 9.75 -12.13 -25.96
N SER A 255 9.09 -13.05 -25.24
CA SER A 255 7.69 -12.89 -24.78
C SER A 255 7.53 -12.01 -23.53
N ALA A 256 8.61 -11.62 -22.85
CA ALA A 256 8.58 -10.82 -21.62
C ALA A 256 8.96 -9.36 -21.87
N TYR A 257 8.31 -8.43 -21.18
CA TYR A 257 8.69 -7.01 -21.17
C TYR A 257 9.71 -6.71 -20.07
N THR A 258 10.57 -5.72 -20.27
CA THR A 258 11.45 -5.17 -19.22
C THR A 258 11.02 -3.74 -18.89
N ALA A 259 10.91 -3.45 -17.60
CA ALA A 259 10.62 -2.13 -17.05
C ALA A 259 11.74 -1.70 -16.11
N ASN A 260 12.26 -0.51 -16.33
CA ASN A 260 13.30 0.11 -15.52
C ASN A 260 12.68 1.23 -14.70
N PHE A 261 12.97 1.24 -13.39
CA PHE A 261 12.58 2.27 -12.46
C PHE A 261 13.79 3.06 -12.00
N HIS A 262 13.67 4.38 -12.02
CA HIS A 262 14.64 5.28 -11.43
C HIS A 262 13.93 6.34 -10.57
N PRO A 263 14.50 6.72 -9.40
CA PRO A 263 13.90 7.73 -8.55
C PRO A 263 14.26 9.14 -9.05
N GLU A 264 13.26 9.93 -9.40
CA GLU A 264 13.44 11.37 -9.60
C GLU A 264 13.40 12.07 -8.24
N LYS A 265 14.52 12.69 -7.84
CA LYS A 265 14.68 13.37 -6.55
C LYS A 265 14.60 14.89 -6.71
N SER A 266 13.89 15.54 -5.80
CA SER A 266 13.90 16.99 -5.65
C SER A 266 14.23 17.39 -4.22
N TYR A 267 15.06 18.42 -4.07
CA TYR A 267 15.47 18.98 -2.80
C TYR A 267 14.82 20.35 -2.64
N LYS A 268 13.77 20.44 -1.83
CA LYS A 268 13.10 21.70 -1.52
C LYS A 268 13.58 22.22 -0.18
N SER A 269 13.91 23.51 -0.08
CA SER A 269 14.03 24.14 1.23
C SER A 269 12.66 24.14 1.87
N LEU A 270 12.59 23.54 3.05
CA LEU A 270 11.35 23.36 3.76
C LEU A 270 11.10 24.58 4.65
N ASP A 271 10.75 25.70 4.04
CA ASP A 271 10.27 26.87 4.76
C ASP A 271 8.78 26.70 5.04
N SER A 272 8.44 25.89 6.04
CA SER A 272 7.04 25.78 6.46
C SER A 272 6.85 25.39 7.92
N THR A 273 5.78 25.96 8.48
CA THR A 273 5.22 25.61 9.77
C THR A 273 4.91 24.12 9.82
N GLY A 274 5.31 23.45 10.91
CA GLY A 274 4.86 22.09 11.19
C GLY A 274 5.81 20.95 10.81
N LEU A 275 7.10 21.25 10.72
CA LEU A 275 8.16 20.29 10.41
C LEU A 275 9.01 19.89 11.62
N CYS A 276 8.51 20.10 12.85
CA CYS A 276 9.28 19.72 14.04
C CYS A 276 9.58 18.22 14.12
N TRP A 277 8.85 17.39 13.36
CA TRP A 277 9.15 15.96 13.21
C TRP A 277 10.44 15.67 12.44
N LYS A 278 11.02 16.63 11.71
CA LYS A 278 12.23 16.41 10.88
C LYS A 278 13.39 15.85 11.71
N ASP A 279 13.52 16.33 12.94
CA ASP A 279 14.62 15.97 13.84
C ASP A 279 14.44 14.56 14.45
N LEU A 280 13.33 13.88 14.15
CA LEU A 280 13.16 12.45 14.45
C LEU A 280 13.85 11.54 13.43
N PHE A 281 14.24 12.06 12.27
CA PHE A 281 14.77 11.28 11.16
C PHE A 281 16.11 11.81 10.70
N ARG A 282 17.01 10.89 10.34
CA ARG A 282 18.27 11.23 9.67
C ARG A 282 18.06 11.08 8.17
N ASN A 283 18.16 12.20 7.44
CA ASN A 283 18.19 12.27 5.98
C ASN A 283 16.97 11.60 5.31
N PRO A 284 15.73 11.93 5.73
CA PRO A 284 14.56 11.20 5.30
C PRO A 284 14.28 11.38 3.81
N VAL A 285 13.87 10.29 3.17
CA VAL A 285 13.24 10.31 1.84
C VAL A 285 11.73 10.26 2.01
N ILE A 286 11.04 11.20 1.37
CA ILE A 286 9.59 11.25 1.26
C ILE A 286 9.20 10.76 -0.13
N VAL A 287 8.57 9.59 -0.21
CA VAL A 287 8.05 9.08 -1.48
C VAL A 287 6.71 9.74 -1.79
N LEU A 288 6.62 10.34 -2.98
CA LEU A 288 5.46 11.10 -3.44
C LEU A 288 4.48 10.23 -4.23
N GLY A 289 3.20 10.62 -4.19
CA GLY A 289 2.19 10.10 -5.13
C GLY A 289 1.73 8.68 -4.80
N TYR A 290 1.88 8.26 -3.54
CA TYR A 290 1.37 6.99 -3.02
C TYR A 290 0.29 7.23 -1.97
N PRO A 291 -0.64 6.27 -1.79
CA PRO A 291 -1.78 6.45 -0.90
C PRO A 291 -1.37 6.53 0.57
N VAL A 292 -1.99 7.44 1.32
CA VAL A 292 -1.92 7.54 2.78
C VAL A 292 -3.35 7.44 3.35
N ARG A 293 -3.55 7.30 4.66
CA ARG A 293 -4.91 7.33 5.22
C ARG A 293 -5.53 8.68 4.98
N ARG A 294 -6.83 8.67 4.66
CA ARG A 294 -7.58 9.90 4.54
C ARG A 294 -7.60 10.64 5.86
N ARG A 295 -7.39 11.94 5.77
CA ARG A 295 -7.63 12.87 6.85
C ARG A 295 -8.94 13.61 6.60
N GLU A 296 -9.62 13.95 7.69
CA GLU A 296 -10.73 14.88 7.60
C GLU A 296 -10.18 16.26 7.22
N ARG A 297 -10.94 17.02 6.42
CA ARG A 297 -10.50 18.31 5.85
C ARG A 297 -10.07 19.34 6.92
N GLU A 298 -10.56 19.18 8.14
CA GLU A 298 -10.32 20.08 9.27
C GLU A 298 -9.15 19.63 10.15
N GLN A 299 -8.55 18.46 9.89
CA GLN A 299 -7.39 18.00 10.65
C GLN A 299 -6.17 18.87 10.35
N LYS A 300 -5.41 19.17 11.40
CA LYS A 300 -4.20 20.00 11.30
C LYS A 300 -3.09 19.31 10.53
N PRO A 301 -2.23 20.07 9.84
CA PRO A 301 -1.08 19.52 9.13
C PRO A 301 -0.08 18.87 10.10
N GLY A 302 0.79 18.04 9.52
CA GLY A 302 1.82 17.29 10.24
C GLY A 302 1.99 15.89 9.68
N LEU A 303 3.00 15.20 10.20
CA LEU A 303 3.33 13.82 9.90
C LEU A 303 2.54 12.88 10.80
N GLU A 304 1.72 12.01 10.20
CA GLU A 304 0.98 11.00 10.96
C GLU A 304 1.86 9.76 11.17
N ILE A 305 2.00 9.35 12.43
CA ILE A 305 2.94 8.30 12.83
C ILE A 305 2.24 7.39 13.84
N PRO A 306 2.29 6.05 13.72
CA PRO A 306 1.81 5.16 14.77
C PRO A 306 2.53 5.43 16.10
N LEU A 307 1.82 5.33 17.22
CA LEU A 307 2.39 5.58 18.56
C LEU A 307 3.62 4.71 18.84
N ALA A 308 3.58 3.44 18.44
CA ALA A 308 4.71 2.51 18.59
C ALA A 308 5.94 2.99 17.80
N THR A 309 5.75 3.47 16.58
CA THR A 309 6.82 4.04 15.74
C THR A 309 7.37 5.32 16.35
N MET A 310 6.53 6.19 16.89
CA MET A 310 6.99 7.38 17.63
C MET A 310 7.83 6.96 18.84
N ALA A 311 7.37 5.99 19.64
CA ALA A 311 8.11 5.51 20.79
C ALA A 311 9.47 4.91 20.38
N ALA A 312 9.53 4.18 19.27
CA ALA A 312 10.75 3.62 18.71
C ALA A 312 11.75 4.70 18.26
N LEU A 313 11.29 5.72 17.52
CA LEU A 313 12.12 6.85 17.07
C LEU A 313 12.76 7.63 18.23
N VAL A 314 12.07 7.67 19.37
CA VAL A 314 12.50 8.41 20.57
C VAL A 314 13.23 7.47 21.56
N ALA A 315 13.46 6.21 21.16
CA ALA A 315 14.07 5.15 21.96
C ALA A 315 13.44 4.97 23.34
N THR A 316 12.10 4.97 23.42
CA THR A 316 11.35 4.83 24.66
C THR A 316 10.28 3.75 24.58
N ARG A 317 9.92 3.20 25.73
CA ARG A 317 8.80 2.24 25.88
C ARG A 317 7.73 2.74 26.84
N ARG A 318 7.85 4.00 27.30
CA ARG A 318 7.01 4.54 28.36
C ARG A 318 6.43 5.88 27.95
N ILE A 319 5.13 5.98 28.17
CA ILE A 319 4.43 7.25 28.19
C ILE A 319 4.56 7.81 29.61
N VAL A 320 4.94 9.08 29.73
CA VAL A 320 5.11 9.75 31.02
C VAL A 320 4.02 10.79 31.18
N SER A 321 3.38 10.82 32.34
CA SER A 321 2.52 11.95 32.74
C SER A 321 3.22 12.77 33.81
N PHE A 322 3.39 14.06 33.57
CA PHE A 322 4.04 14.99 34.49
C PHE A 322 3.43 16.38 34.36
N GLY A 323 3.12 17.04 35.49
CA GLY A 323 2.55 18.39 35.46
C GLY A 323 1.27 18.51 34.62
N ARG A 324 0.40 17.49 34.64
CA ARG A 324 -0.84 17.38 33.82
C ARG A 324 -0.60 17.31 32.29
N LYS A 325 0.63 17.02 31.87
CA LYS A 325 1.02 16.86 30.47
C LYS A 325 1.43 15.42 30.20
N VAL A 326 1.34 14.99 28.95
CA VAL A 326 1.67 13.63 28.51
C VAL A 326 2.82 13.68 27.52
N PHE A 327 3.81 12.81 27.72
CA PHE A 327 5.09 12.82 27.03
C PHE A 327 5.51 11.44 26.52
N LEU A 328 6.24 11.42 25.41
CA LEU A 328 7.23 10.39 25.11
C LEU A 328 8.61 10.98 25.36
N VAL A 329 9.42 10.32 26.18
CA VAL A 329 10.68 10.86 26.68
C VAL A 329 11.83 9.96 26.25
N GLY A 330 12.71 10.52 25.42
CA GLY A 330 14.00 9.94 25.05
C GLY A 330 15.14 10.63 25.79
N PHE A 331 16.36 10.54 25.24
CA PHE A 331 17.53 11.17 25.83
C PHE A 331 17.58 12.67 25.52
N CYS A 332 17.87 13.05 24.28
CA CYS A 332 17.91 14.43 23.79
C CYS A 332 16.65 14.85 23.01
N THR A 333 15.58 14.04 23.08
CA THR A 333 14.35 14.24 22.32
C THR A 333 13.15 13.98 23.22
N ILE A 334 12.16 14.87 23.20
CA ILE A 334 10.86 14.66 23.85
C ILE A 334 9.73 14.99 22.89
N LEU A 335 8.67 14.19 22.92
CA LEU A 335 7.40 14.53 22.27
C LEU A 335 6.39 14.89 23.34
N VAL A 336 5.73 16.02 23.15
CA VAL A 336 4.73 16.53 24.07
C VAL A 336 3.38 16.57 23.38
N ALA A 337 2.35 16.00 24.00
CA ALA A 337 0.99 16.12 23.51
C ALA A 337 0.51 17.55 23.71
N THR A 338 0.17 18.23 22.61
CA THR A 338 -0.23 19.65 22.61
C THR A 338 -1.72 19.85 22.40
N GLU A 339 -2.41 18.85 21.86
CA GLU A 339 -3.85 18.92 21.60
C GLU A 339 -4.45 17.53 21.40
N TYR A 340 -5.75 17.41 21.67
CA TYR A 340 -6.56 16.26 21.29
C TYR A 340 -7.89 16.71 20.70
N ALA A 341 -8.16 16.29 19.47
CA ALA A 341 -9.41 16.58 18.78
C ALA A 341 -9.74 15.43 17.81
N ARG A 342 -11.03 15.08 17.69
CA ARG A 342 -11.51 14.09 16.70
C ARG A 342 -10.71 12.78 16.71
N ASN A 343 -10.52 12.20 17.89
CA ASN A 343 -9.72 10.99 18.11
C ASN A 343 -8.26 11.08 17.58
N THR A 344 -7.70 12.29 17.54
CA THR A 344 -6.34 12.55 17.08
C THR A 344 -5.58 13.33 18.13
N VAL A 345 -4.42 12.80 18.56
CA VAL A 345 -3.49 13.50 19.44
C VAL A 345 -2.44 14.18 18.59
N HIS A 346 -2.30 15.49 18.77
CA HIS A 346 -1.23 16.26 18.16
C HIS A 346 -0.03 16.35 19.09
N TRP A 347 1.15 16.19 18.50
CA TRP A 347 2.42 16.17 19.21
C TRP A 347 3.36 17.23 18.66
N HIS A 348 4.18 17.75 19.56
CA HIS A 348 5.30 18.60 19.23
C HIS A 348 6.60 17.95 19.66
N VAL A 349 7.61 17.96 18.78
CA VAL A 349 8.96 17.45 19.06
C VAL A 349 9.81 18.59 19.58
N LEU A 350 10.51 18.34 20.68
CA LEU A 350 11.61 19.15 21.13
C LEU A 350 12.88 18.30 21.04
N PHE A 351 13.90 18.84 20.39
CA PHE A 351 15.18 18.19 20.16
C PHE A 351 16.31 19.11 20.63
N ASN A 352 17.38 18.50 21.14
CA ASN A 352 18.59 19.17 21.55
C ASN A 352 19.72 18.75 20.61
N GLU A 353 20.14 19.65 19.72
CA GLU A 353 21.20 19.41 18.74
C GLU A 353 22.57 19.14 19.38
N ASP A 354 22.79 19.66 20.59
CA ASP A 354 23.99 19.42 21.39
C ASP A 354 24.02 18.02 22.03
N GLY A 355 22.96 17.22 21.86
CA GLY A 355 22.82 15.89 22.45
C GLY A 355 22.54 15.92 23.95
N CYS A 356 22.35 17.09 24.56
CA CYS A 356 22.06 17.19 25.99
C CYS A 356 20.65 16.69 26.30
N ARG A 357 20.49 16.11 27.50
CA ARG A 357 19.19 15.63 27.96
C ARG A 357 18.19 16.77 28.14
N ILE A 358 16.96 16.59 27.68
CA ILE A 358 15.87 17.56 27.88
C ILE A 358 15.13 17.23 29.19
N PRO A 359 15.11 18.12 30.21
CA PRO A 359 14.31 17.93 31.40
C PRO A 359 12.81 18.14 31.11
N LEU A 360 11.93 17.45 31.84
CA LEU A 360 10.46 17.61 31.70
C LEU A 360 9.96 19.02 32.07
N THR A 361 10.76 19.76 32.83
CA THR A 361 10.51 21.15 33.25
C THR A 361 11.14 22.17 32.28
N ASP A 362 11.63 21.74 31.12
CA ASP A 362 12.18 22.65 30.09
C ASP A 362 11.15 23.72 29.73
N SER A 363 11.59 24.98 29.65
CA SER A 363 10.68 26.12 29.41
C SER A 363 9.94 26.00 28.08
N ARG A 364 10.55 25.38 27.06
CA ARG A 364 9.93 25.15 25.75
C ARG A 364 8.67 24.28 25.85
N VAL A 365 8.57 23.40 26.86
CA VAL A 365 7.38 22.58 27.12
C VAL A 365 6.19 23.45 27.54
N HIS A 366 6.43 24.52 28.28
CA HIS A 366 5.36 25.46 28.64
C HIS A 366 4.92 26.31 27.45
N GLU A 367 5.87 26.70 26.59
CA GLU A 367 5.59 27.50 25.39
C GLU A 367 4.71 26.78 24.37
N VAL A 368 4.90 25.46 24.19
CA VAL A 368 4.16 24.70 23.14
C VAL A 368 2.84 24.12 23.61
N VAL A 369 2.69 23.78 24.89
CA VAL A 369 1.47 23.16 25.42
C VAL A 369 0.48 24.19 25.97
N GLY A 370 0.98 25.31 26.52
CA GLY A 370 0.16 26.20 27.35
C GLY A 370 -0.49 25.43 28.52
N ASP A 371 -1.80 25.63 28.68
CA ASP A 371 -2.62 25.04 29.74
C ASP A 371 -3.31 23.71 29.32
N PHE A 372 -3.02 23.19 28.12
CA PHE A 372 -3.66 21.97 27.63
C PHE A 372 -3.33 20.75 28.51
N ASN A 373 -4.37 19.98 28.85
CA ASN A 373 -4.28 18.73 29.59
C ASN A 373 -4.95 17.58 28.82
N LEU A 374 -4.14 16.66 28.28
CA LEU A 374 -4.64 15.48 27.56
C LEU A 374 -5.50 14.58 28.45
N THR A 375 -5.14 14.43 29.73
CA THR A 375 -5.78 13.47 30.63
C THR A 375 -7.22 13.84 31.02
N GLU A 376 -7.62 15.10 30.78
CA GLU A 376 -9.02 15.54 30.92
C GLU A 376 -9.89 15.09 29.74
N ASN A 377 -9.28 14.83 28.58
CA ASN A 377 -10.00 14.54 27.34
C ASN A 377 -9.85 13.08 26.87
N LEU A 378 -8.77 12.40 27.29
CA LEU A 378 -8.45 11.05 26.88
C LEU A 378 -7.75 10.28 28.02
N VAL A 379 -8.30 9.11 28.36
CA VAL A 379 -7.63 8.16 29.24
C VAL A 379 -6.39 7.61 28.54
N LEU A 380 -5.29 7.39 29.27
CA LEU A 380 -4.03 6.93 28.68
C LEU A 380 -4.16 5.62 27.87
N SER A 381 -5.06 4.72 28.22
CA SER A 381 -5.34 3.50 27.44
C SER A 381 -5.96 3.80 26.07
N GLY A 382 -6.69 4.92 25.94
CA GLY A 382 -7.23 5.37 24.66
C GLY A 382 -6.18 5.95 23.72
N LEU A 383 -4.96 6.19 24.22
CA LEU A 383 -3.86 6.71 23.42
C LEU A 383 -3.46 5.73 22.31
N GLU A 384 -3.50 4.43 22.57
CA GLU A 384 -3.14 3.40 21.58
C GLU A 384 -4.11 3.34 20.39
N SER A 385 -5.39 3.67 20.63
CA SER A 385 -6.45 3.68 19.61
C SER A 385 -6.60 5.01 18.87
N ALA A 386 -5.94 6.06 19.35
CA ALA A 386 -6.01 7.38 18.74
C ALA A 386 -5.11 7.44 17.48
N ARG A 387 -5.40 8.40 16.61
CA ARG A 387 -4.44 8.80 15.57
C ARG A 387 -3.41 9.75 16.18
N HIS A 388 -2.19 9.75 15.68
CA HIS A 388 -1.14 10.65 16.17
C HIS A 388 -0.55 11.44 15.03
N ILE A 389 -0.50 12.76 15.18
CA ILE A 389 0.07 13.68 14.19
C ILE A 389 1.15 14.51 14.87
N VAL A 390 2.36 14.48 14.32
CA VAL A 390 3.51 15.26 14.79
C VAL A 390 3.75 16.41 13.84
N GLY A 391 3.90 17.63 14.34
CA GLY A 391 4.15 18.79 13.46
C GLY A 391 3.12 19.90 13.52
N TRP A 392 2.41 20.09 14.64
CA TRP A 392 1.62 21.30 14.83
C TRP A 392 2.34 22.27 15.77
N CYS A 393 2.42 23.55 15.39
CA CYS A 393 2.85 24.63 16.28
C CYS A 393 2.00 25.88 15.97
N GLN A 394 1.20 26.32 16.94
CA GLN A 394 0.42 27.57 16.83
C GLN A 394 1.29 28.84 16.90
N HIS A 395 2.50 28.72 17.43
CA HIS A 395 3.36 29.85 17.76
C HIS A 395 4.65 29.83 16.95
N VAL A 396 4.56 30.10 15.65
CA VAL A 396 5.70 30.72 14.96
C VAL A 396 5.73 32.18 15.39
N ARG A 397 6.25 32.46 16.60
CA ARG A 397 6.80 33.79 16.85
C ARG A 397 8.11 33.83 16.06
N ASN A 398 8.02 34.36 14.86
CA ASN A 398 9.19 34.67 14.05
C ASN A 398 10.00 35.72 14.81
N TYR A 399 11.05 35.28 15.52
CA TYR A 399 12.00 36.18 16.18
C TYR A 399 13.14 36.60 15.24
N ALA A 400 13.09 36.26 13.95
CA ALA A 400 14.00 36.82 12.97
C ALA A 400 13.78 38.34 12.89
N GLY A 401 14.70 39.11 13.47
CA GLY A 401 14.73 40.57 13.38
C GLY A 401 14.43 41.35 14.67
N LYS A 402 14.28 40.73 15.85
CA LYS A 402 14.36 41.52 17.09
C LYS A 402 15.82 41.75 17.47
N SER A 403 16.42 42.78 16.87
CA SER A 403 17.63 43.40 17.39
C SER A 403 17.32 43.94 18.78
N HIS A 404 17.68 43.18 19.82
CA HIS A 404 17.94 43.74 21.14
C HIS A 404 19.21 44.58 21.04
N SER A 405 19.07 45.84 20.64
CA SER A 405 20.05 46.87 21.00
C SER A 405 19.73 47.32 22.42
N LEU A 406 20.40 46.70 23.39
CA LEU A 406 20.57 47.24 24.74
C LEU A 406 21.96 47.87 24.84
N GLN A 407 22.03 48.90 25.70
CA GLN A 407 23.17 49.72 26.15
C GLN A 407 23.36 51.00 25.32
N SER A 408 23.33 52.21 25.89
CA SER A 408 23.43 52.67 27.29
C SER A 408 22.70 53.99 27.49
#